data_AF-A0AAD6UB67-F1
#
_entry.id   AF-A0AAD6UB67-F1
#
_cell.length_a   1.000
_cell.length_b   1.000
_cell.length_c   1.000
_cell.angle_alpha   90.00
_cell.angle_beta   90.00
_cell.angle_gamma   90.00
#
_symmetry.space_group_name_H-M   'P 1'
#
loop_
_entity.id
_entity.type
_entity.pdbx_description
1 polymer ?
#
loop_
_entity_poly.entity_id
_entity_poly.type
_entity_poly.pdbx_seq_one_letter_code
_entity_poly.pdbx_strand_id
1 'polypeptide(L)'
;PVERHSGQSEGQSYIEFFARREERNKAKLAAETPENRQKRLSRLQAAEKQHCPSAKKGARVYIWEKINDFWVRKLLQRNEVEDEWGDFAPSQRIFDPFKNEWDLCEPLDPHATVPCDDDD
;
A
#
# COMPACT_ATOMS: atom_id res chain seq x y z
N PRO A 1 -9.11 -5.69 -16.50
CA PRO A 1 -9.37 -6.85 -15.60
C PRO A 1 -9.14 -6.40 -14.16
N VAL A 2 -9.97 -6.85 -13.21
CA VAL A 2 -9.85 -6.49 -11.78
C VAL A 2 -9.54 -7.75 -11.00
N GLU A 3 -8.49 -7.71 -10.18
CA GLU A 3 -8.12 -8.85 -9.34
C GLU A 3 -9.09 -9.04 -8.18
N ARG A 4 -9.33 -10.30 -7.80
CA ARG A 4 -10.15 -10.63 -6.63
C ARG A 4 -9.50 -10.06 -5.36
N HIS A 5 -10.32 -9.48 -4.49
CA HIS A 5 -9.87 -8.84 -3.22
C HIS A 5 -8.99 -7.59 -3.37
N SER A 6 -8.82 -7.07 -4.58
CA SER A 6 -8.14 -5.78 -4.84
C SER A 6 -8.89 -4.59 -4.26
N GLY A 7 -10.23 -4.64 -4.24
CA GLY A 7 -11.07 -3.48 -3.92
C GLY A 7 -11.06 -2.39 -4.99
N GLN A 8 -10.35 -2.59 -6.11
CA GLN A 8 -10.41 -1.73 -7.29
C GLN A 8 -11.75 -1.96 -8.01
N SER A 9 -12.34 -0.91 -8.56
CA SER A 9 -13.54 -1.03 -9.42
C SER A 9 -13.13 -1.30 -10.88
N GLU A 10 -14.03 -1.88 -11.68
CA GLU A 10 -13.76 -2.12 -13.10
C GLU A 10 -13.47 -0.82 -13.85
N GLY A 11 -12.36 -0.77 -14.58
CA GLY A 11 -11.92 0.43 -15.31
C GLY A 11 -11.40 1.58 -14.44
N GLN A 12 -11.36 1.42 -13.11
CA GLN A 12 -10.87 2.45 -12.19
C GLN A 12 -9.34 2.60 -12.25
N SER A 13 -8.84 3.79 -12.55
CA SER A 13 -7.40 4.08 -12.48
C SER A 13 -6.85 4.08 -11.04
N TYR A 14 -5.52 3.97 -10.89
CA TYR A 14 -4.87 4.07 -9.57
C TYR A 14 -5.12 5.44 -8.91
N ILE A 15 -5.18 6.52 -9.71
CA ILE A 15 -5.46 7.88 -9.25
C ILE A 15 -6.86 7.95 -8.63
N GLU A 16 -7.87 7.45 -9.34
CA GLU A 16 -9.25 7.41 -8.85
C GLU A 16 -9.40 6.50 -7.63
N PHE A 17 -8.66 5.38 -7.58
CA PHE A 17 -8.66 4.51 -6.42
C PHE A 17 -8.13 5.24 -5.18
N PHE A 18 -7.00 5.93 -5.30
CA PHE A 18 -6.39 6.66 -4.19
C PHE A 18 -7.23 7.87 -3.77
N ALA A 19 -7.84 8.60 -4.71
CA ALA A 19 -8.78 9.68 -4.41
C ALA A 19 -9.99 9.16 -3.59
N ARG A 20 -10.63 8.08 -4.05
CA ARG A 20 -11.75 7.44 -3.34
C ARG A 20 -11.32 6.90 -1.97
N ARG A 21 -10.11 6.35 -1.87
CA ARG A 21 -9.55 5.88 -0.59
C ARG A 21 -9.37 7.06 0.38
N GLU A 22 -8.84 8.18 -0.10
CA GLU A 22 -8.65 9.38 0.71
C GLU A 22 -9.98 9.90 1.25
N GLU A 23 -11.01 10.00 0.40
CA GLU A 23 -12.36 10.42 0.82
C GLU A 23 -12.94 9.50 1.91
N ARG A 24 -12.86 8.19 1.70
CA ARG A 24 -13.28 7.21 2.71
C ARG A 24 -12.49 7.34 4.02
N ASN A 25 -11.19 7.63 3.93
CA ASN A 25 -10.34 7.80 5.10
C ASN A 25 -10.65 9.11 5.84
N LYS A 26 -10.98 10.20 5.12
CA LYS A 26 -11.50 11.45 5.71
C LYS A 26 -12.80 11.21 6.46
N ALA A 27 -13.74 10.46 5.88
CA ALA A 27 -15.00 10.10 6.56
C ALA A 27 -14.75 9.25 7.82
N LYS A 28 -13.83 8.27 7.76
CA LYS A 28 -13.44 7.47 8.93
C LYS A 28 -12.76 8.29 10.01
N LEU A 29 -11.93 9.26 9.62
CA LEU A 29 -11.26 10.16 10.56
C LEU A 29 -12.28 11.03 11.31
N ALA A 30 -13.29 11.54 10.62
CA ALA A 30 -14.35 12.35 11.22
C ALA A 30 -15.19 11.57 12.25
N ALA A 31 -15.40 10.27 12.02
CA ALA A 31 -16.15 9.37 12.91
C ALA A 31 -15.25 8.51 13.82
N GLU A 32 -13.97 8.87 13.98
CA GLU A 32 -13.00 8.04 14.68
C GLU A 32 -13.20 8.07 16.21
N THR A 33 -13.32 6.90 16.83
CA THR A 33 -13.35 6.78 18.30
C THR A 33 -11.93 6.84 18.89
N PRO A 34 -11.76 7.16 20.18
CA PRO A 34 -10.44 7.17 20.82
C PRO A 34 -9.68 5.84 20.70
N GLU A 35 -10.36 4.70 20.79
CA GLU A 35 -9.75 3.37 20.64
C GLU A 35 -9.26 3.13 19.21
N ASN A 36 -10.04 3.55 18.22
CA ASN A 36 -9.66 3.45 16.81
C ASN A 36 -8.51 4.40 16.46
N ARG A 37 -8.51 5.61 17.04
CA ARG A 37 -7.39 6.55 16.95
C ARG A 37 -6.11 5.93 17.49
N GLN A 38 -6.14 5.33 18.68
CA GLN A 38 -4.97 4.70 19.26
C GLN A 38 -4.44 3.55 18.38
N LYS A 39 -5.35 2.72 17.84
CA LYS A 39 -4.97 1.66 16.89
C LYS A 39 -4.35 2.22 15.62
N ARG A 40 -4.91 3.29 15.05
CA ARG A 40 -4.39 3.95 13.84
C ARG A 40 -3.00 4.53 14.07
N LEU A 41 -2.80 5.24 15.19
CA LEU A 41 -1.50 5.80 15.58
C LEU A 41 -0.45 4.71 15.81
N SER A 42 -0.84 3.60 16.48
CA SER A 42 0.05 2.46 16.67
C SER A 42 0.48 1.82 15.34
N ARG A 43 -0.43 1.72 14.36
CA ARG A 43 -0.11 1.24 13.02
C ARG A 43 0.82 2.19 12.27
N LEU A 44 0.61 3.49 12.35
CA LEU A 44 1.50 4.50 11.75
C LEU A 44 2.91 4.39 12.31
N GLN A 45 3.05 4.32 13.64
CA GLN A 45 4.35 4.16 14.29
C GLN A 45 5.03 2.84 13.91
N ALA A 46 4.28 1.75 13.77
CA ALA A 46 4.83 0.48 13.33
C ALA A 46 5.30 0.53 11.86
N ALA A 47 4.50 1.16 10.98
CA ALA A 47 4.82 1.33 9.56
C ALA A 47 6.06 2.21 9.33
N GLU A 48 6.26 3.24 10.15
CA GLU A 48 7.44 4.11 10.08
C GLU A 48 8.73 3.39 10.54
N LYS A 49 8.62 2.49 11.52
CA LYS A 49 9.77 1.77 12.09
C LYS A 49 10.16 0.52 11.31
N GLN A 50 9.21 -0.11 10.63
CA GLN A 50 9.43 -1.38 9.95
C GLN A 50 9.84 -1.12 8.51
N HIS A 51 11.00 -1.64 8.12
CA HIS A 51 11.43 -1.56 6.73
C HIS A 51 10.46 -2.31 5.81
N CYS A 52 10.02 -3.52 6.19
CA CYS A 52 9.08 -4.37 5.43
C CYS A 52 8.00 -4.98 6.36
N PRO A 53 6.73 -5.11 5.90
CA PRO A 53 5.66 -5.74 6.68
C PRO A 53 5.92 -7.22 6.92
N SER A 54 5.80 -7.67 8.17
CA SER A 54 5.99 -9.10 8.49
C SER A 54 4.94 -10.01 7.81
N ALA A 55 5.40 -11.04 7.10
CA ALA A 55 4.57 -12.06 6.47
C ALA A 55 3.54 -12.74 7.41
N LYS A 56 3.83 -12.84 8.73
CA LYS A 56 2.98 -13.62 9.66
C LYS A 56 1.82 -12.84 10.28
N LYS A 57 2.03 -11.56 10.61
CA LYS A 57 1.05 -10.69 11.33
C LYS A 57 1.02 -9.25 10.82
N GLY A 58 1.60 -8.99 9.65
CA GLY A 58 1.77 -7.66 9.08
C GLY A 58 0.53 -7.12 8.38
N ALA A 59 0.68 -5.89 7.90
CA ALA A 59 -0.25 -5.26 6.97
C ALA A 59 -0.36 -6.07 5.67
N ARG A 60 -1.52 -6.02 5.02
CA ARG A 60 -1.66 -6.59 3.67
C ARG A 60 -0.91 -5.72 2.68
N VAL A 61 -0.19 -6.33 1.75
CA VAL A 61 0.55 -5.59 0.72
C VAL A 61 -0.08 -5.85 -0.62
N TYR A 62 -0.30 -4.78 -1.35
CA TYR A 62 -0.83 -4.80 -2.70
C TYR A 62 0.21 -4.22 -3.64
N ILE A 63 0.32 -4.79 -4.83
CA ILE A 63 1.13 -4.26 -5.92
C ILE A 63 0.23 -3.71 -7.02
N TRP A 64 0.61 -2.60 -7.61
CA TRP A 64 0.00 -2.09 -8.83
C TRP A 64 0.86 -2.53 -10.00
N GLU A 65 0.33 -3.44 -10.80
CA GLU A 65 1.00 -3.97 -12.00
C GLU A 65 0.37 -3.34 -13.25
N LYS A 66 1.21 -3.02 -14.23
CA LYS A 66 0.73 -2.52 -15.52
C LYS A 66 0.42 -3.70 -16.45
N ILE A 67 -0.86 -3.89 -16.76
CA ILE A 67 -1.33 -4.91 -17.71
C ILE A 67 -1.85 -4.19 -18.95
N ASN A 68 -1.10 -4.28 -20.06
CA ASN A 68 -1.28 -3.46 -21.26
C ASN A 68 -1.14 -1.96 -20.90
N ASP A 69 -2.21 -1.18 -21.01
CA ASP A 69 -2.26 0.25 -20.67
C ASP A 69 -3.02 0.54 -19.37
N PHE A 70 -3.30 -0.49 -18.56
CA PHE A 70 -4.11 -0.35 -17.36
C PHE A 70 -3.39 -0.85 -16.11
N TRP A 71 -3.45 -0.06 -15.04
CA TRP A 71 -2.88 -0.41 -13.74
C TRP A 71 -3.88 -1.24 -12.94
N VAL A 72 -3.49 -2.46 -12.58
CA VAL A 72 -4.33 -3.39 -11.82
C VAL A 72 -3.73 -3.59 -10.44
N ARG A 73 -4.56 -3.41 -9.40
CA ARG A 73 -4.16 -3.64 -8.00
C ARG A 73 -4.30 -5.12 -7.66
N LYS A 74 -3.22 -5.78 -7.31
CA LYS A 74 -3.19 -7.21 -6.94
C LYS A 74 -2.77 -7.36 -5.48
N LEU A 75 -3.40 -8.28 -4.76
CA LEU A 75 -2.96 -8.66 -3.42
C LEU A 75 -1.76 -9.59 -3.52
N LEU A 76 -0.64 -9.23 -2.90
CA LEU A 76 0.52 -10.10 -2.80
C LEU A 76 0.30 -11.20 -1.75
N GLN A 77 0.77 -12.39 -2.05
CA GLN A 77 0.91 -13.46 -1.08
C GLN A 77 2.06 -13.15 -0.12
N ARG A 78 1.99 -13.75 1.06
CA ARG A 78 2.93 -13.47 2.16
C ARG A 78 4.40 -13.72 1.82
N ASN A 79 4.68 -14.72 0.99
CA ASN A 79 6.01 -15.05 0.51
C ASN A 79 6.49 -14.09 -0.59
N GLU A 80 5.58 -13.52 -1.39
CA GLU A 80 5.91 -12.57 -2.46
C GLU A 80 6.24 -11.18 -1.89
N VAL A 81 5.74 -10.84 -0.69
CA VAL A 81 5.95 -9.52 -0.11
C VAL A 81 7.43 -9.21 0.08
N GLU A 82 8.23 -10.15 0.60
CA GLU A 82 9.65 -9.88 0.86
C GLU A 82 10.43 -9.68 -0.43
N ASP A 83 10.09 -10.45 -1.47
CA ASP A 83 10.71 -10.36 -2.80
C ASP A 83 10.37 -9.03 -3.47
N GLU A 84 9.07 -8.70 -3.56
CA GLU A 84 8.60 -7.51 -4.30
C GLU A 84 8.86 -6.20 -3.55
N TRP A 85 8.95 -6.22 -2.22
CA TRP A 85 9.03 -4.98 -1.44
C TRP A 85 10.32 -4.20 -1.74
N GLY A 86 11.44 -4.90 -1.89
CA GLY A 86 12.75 -4.30 -2.19
C GLY A 86 12.80 -3.54 -3.52
N ASP A 87 11.97 -3.95 -4.47
CA ASP A 87 11.93 -3.40 -5.83
C ASP A 87 11.24 -2.03 -5.94
N PHE A 88 10.65 -1.54 -4.86
CA PHE A 88 9.98 -0.23 -4.82
C PHE A 88 10.70 0.72 -3.88
N ALA A 89 10.95 1.96 -4.31
CA ALA A 89 11.48 2.99 -3.43
C ALA A 89 10.44 3.40 -2.36
N PRO A 90 10.85 3.92 -1.18
CA PRO A 90 9.91 4.38 -0.15
C PRO A 90 8.86 5.39 -0.67
N SER A 91 9.18 6.23 -1.66
CA SER A 91 8.24 7.17 -2.29
C SER A 91 7.17 6.50 -3.16
N GLN A 92 7.41 5.27 -3.60
CA GLN A 92 6.47 4.45 -4.36
C GLN A 92 5.62 3.54 -3.46
N ARG A 93 5.81 3.59 -2.13
CA ARG A 93 5.06 2.79 -1.15
C ARG A 93 4.10 3.69 -0.38
N ILE A 94 2.80 3.39 -0.40
CA ILE A 94 1.81 4.14 0.40
C ILE A 94 1.13 3.24 1.42
N PHE A 95 1.13 3.67 2.68
CA PHE A 95 0.45 3.00 3.77
C PHE A 95 -0.94 3.60 4.05
N ASP A 96 -1.96 2.73 4.18
CA ASP A 96 -3.28 3.06 4.71
C ASP A 96 -3.43 2.53 6.15
N PRO A 97 -3.30 3.39 7.18
CA PRO A 97 -3.38 2.95 8.59
C PRO A 97 -4.81 2.62 9.02
N PHE A 98 -5.84 3.06 8.27
CA PHE A 98 -7.24 2.76 8.59
C PHE A 98 -7.62 1.33 8.22
N LYS A 99 -6.98 0.77 7.20
CA LYS A 99 -7.19 -0.62 6.75
C LYS A 99 -6.01 -1.54 7.05
N ASN A 100 -4.88 -0.98 7.49
CA ASN A 100 -3.63 -1.70 7.72
C ASN A 100 -3.14 -2.38 6.42
N GLU A 101 -3.01 -1.58 5.37
CA GLU A 101 -2.65 -2.00 4.03
C GLU A 101 -1.52 -1.14 3.46
N TRP A 102 -0.65 -1.75 2.66
CA TRP A 102 0.34 -1.07 1.83
C TRP A 102 -0.01 -1.23 0.36
N ASP A 103 0.33 -0.22 -0.42
CA ASP A 103 0.27 -0.21 -1.87
C ASP A 103 1.67 0.12 -2.42
N LEU A 104 2.25 -0.82 -3.17
CA LEU A 104 3.45 -0.65 -3.99
C LEU A 104 3.01 -0.16 -5.37
N CYS A 105 3.36 1.07 -5.74
CA CYS A 105 2.83 1.72 -6.93
C CYS A 105 3.90 2.60 -7.59
N GLU A 106 4.56 2.04 -8.60
CA GLU A 106 5.64 2.69 -9.37
C GLU A 106 5.24 4.08 -9.93
N PRO A 107 4.02 4.29 -10.49
CA PRO A 107 3.62 5.59 -11.03
C PRO A 107 3.55 6.75 -10.03
N LEU A 108 3.66 6.48 -8.73
CA LEU A 108 3.69 7.54 -7.72
C LEU A 108 4.97 8.35 -7.79
N ASP A 109 6.08 7.71 -8.13
CA ASP A 109 7.38 8.32 -8.31
C ASP A 109 8.18 7.50 -9.34
N PRO A 110 7.92 7.67 -10.65
CA PRO A 110 8.47 6.83 -11.70
C PRO A 110 9.99 7.02 -11.89
N HIS A 111 10.58 8.01 -11.24
CA HIS A 111 12.01 8.32 -11.31
C HIS A 111 12.76 7.96 -10.03
N ALA A 112 12.06 7.38 -9.04
CA ALA A 112 12.71 6.94 -7.82
C ALA A 112 13.73 5.84 -8.14
N THR A 113 14.97 6.04 -7.69
CA THR A 113 15.97 4.98 -7.67
C THR A 113 15.70 4.12 -6.45
N VAL A 114 15.49 2.82 -6.65
CA VAL A 114 15.59 1.86 -5.54
C VAL A 114 16.99 1.98 -4.96
N PRO A 115 17.13 2.27 -3.65
CA PRO A 115 18.44 2.23 -3.03
C PRO A 115 18.95 0.80 -3.14
N CYS A 116 19.95 0.55 -3.99
CA CYS A 116 20.74 -0.66 -3.89
C CYS A 116 21.45 -0.59 -2.53
N ASP A 117 21.09 -1.47 -1.61
CA ASP A 117 21.95 -1.78 -0.46
C ASP A 117 23.25 -2.37 -1.05
N ASP A 118 24.24 -1.51 -1.31
CA ASP A 118 25.64 -1.91 -1.46
C ASP A 118 26.07 -2.45 -0.08
N ASP A 119 26.05 -3.78 0.05
CA ASP A 119 26.54 -4.55 1.19
C ASP A 119 28.07 -4.29 1.34
N ASP A 120 28.50 -3.63 2.43
CA ASP A 120 29.91 -3.54 2.88
C ASP A 120 30.11 -4.37 4.15
#